data_AF-A0A1M6W850-F1
#
_entry.id   AF-A0A1M6W850-F1
#
_cell.length_a   1.000
_cell.length_b   1.000
_cell.length_c   1.000
_cell.angle_alpha   90.00
_cell.angle_beta   90.00
_cell.angle_gamma   90.00
#
_symmetry.space_group_name_H-M   'P 1'
#
loop_
_entity.id
_entity.type
_entity.pdbx_description
1 polymer ?
#
loop_
_entity_poly.entity_id
_entity_poly.type
_entity_poly.pdbx_seq_one_letter_code
_entity_poly.pdbx_strand_id
1 'polypeptide(L)'
;MKSMKLSAIALSLAAAGAIAQTAPAAAPAAAPAAAPAAEAPAAAPAAAPVAEAPKADSTAAQPAAQPAATEQAAAQPAPEAKPAAETQPAEAAKAEEPKAAEAAPAAEPEKKEEVAKAEEPKAEESKAETSGASIVERLNITKADAEPEAKKAIEFKISGQAEFDAYASWRNDNEKDLYHSFASTVDVDFEVKFNDQWSAQVEIEADGSGTAPGAYYNGAFVKYTKSDNFALKFGDLSFMEGAFNYYRYDDPADYAAGMAEHDIRGLELDLYGLQLGLGFTADEDDATCNGIALDDNGNPLPVNDVCKSYDAHVAYQFDFAGQTLRPFAHYKSWQEAKSNELHAGLDAALEFGPFAIHAVYGLHANNLTEDEPEATHAFLAEPTFKVANVTVKGGFFYAMFDDDAPTVHGTEIPEYMFAYGEGIIKFVDAFALGAVGELHTNSLDDDTDLGTLEFGARLYFNPVDGLEVTGFAMAILPMGDDWEKIGHEAAVSTEDYGEDMSLKFGVETVFSF
;
A
#
# COMPACT_ATOMS: atom_id res chain seq x y z
N MET A 1 13.60 -9.78 -29.21
CA MET A 1 14.45 -11.01 -29.10
C MET A 1 15.83 -10.86 -29.75
N LYS A 2 16.82 -10.35 -29.00
CA LYS A 2 18.27 -10.54 -29.27
C LYS A 2 18.90 -11.10 -27.98
N SER A 3 20.13 -11.62 -28.05
CA SER A 3 20.75 -12.31 -26.91
C SER A 3 21.23 -11.34 -25.81
N MET A 4 20.45 -11.19 -24.74
CA MET A 4 20.94 -10.69 -23.46
C MET A 4 22.07 -11.59 -22.95
N LYS A 5 23.11 -10.99 -22.35
CA LYS A 5 24.27 -11.71 -21.83
C LYS A 5 24.22 -11.73 -20.29
N LEU A 6 23.61 -12.76 -19.71
CA LEU A 6 23.83 -13.04 -18.28
C LEU A 6 25.32 -13.32 -18.06
N SER A 7 26.04 -12.37 -17.47
CA SER A 7 27.45 -12.45 -17.14
C SER A 7 27.79 -11.40 -16.08
N ALA A 8 28.07 -11.85 -14.85
CA ALA A 8 28.58 -11.09 -13.70
C ALA A 8 27.60 -10.57 -12.60
N ILE A 9 26.61 -11.37 -12.19
CA ILE A 9 26.18 -11.39 -10.77
C ILE A 9 26.62 -12.73 -10.17
N ALA A 10 27.86 -12.76 -9.66
CA ALA A 10 28.52 -13.98 -9.17
C ALA A 10 29.50 -13.75 -7.99
N LEU A 11 29.36 -12.62 -7.28
CA LEU A 11 29.90 -12.36 -5.94
C LEU A 11 28.69 -11.93 -5.10
N SER A 12 28.26 -12.66 -4.08
CA SER A 12 28.81 -12.47 -2.73
C SER A 12 28.74 -13.71 -1.81
N LEU A 13 28.12 -14.81 -2.26
CA LEU A 13 27.79 -15.99 -1.41
C LEU A 13 28.98 -16.79 -0.83
N ALA A 14 30.22 -16.33 -1.00
CA ALA A 14 31.43 -17.03 -0.59
C ALA A 14 31.91 -16.75 0.85
N ALA A 15 31.38 -15.71 1.52
CA ALA A 15 31.90 -15.26 2.82
C ALA A 15 31.50 -16.18 4.00
N ALA A 16 30.31 -16.79 3.96
CA ALA A 16 29.77 -17.58 5.08
C ALA A 16 30.48 -18.94 5.32
N GLY A 17 31.24 -19.44 4.34
CA GLY A 17 31.84 -20.79 4.39
C GLY A 17 33.12 -20.93 5.23
N ALA A 18 33.70 -19.84 5.73
CA ALA A 18 35.07 -19.82 6.23
C ALA A 18 35.25 -19.96 7.77
N ILE A 19 34.18 -19.83 8.57
CA ILE A 19 34.27 -19.80 10.04
C ILE A 19 33.54 -21.01 10.67
N ALA A 20 33.84 -22.21 10.17
CA ALA A 20 33.16 -23.45 10.59
C ALA A 20 34.13 -24.64 10.82
N GLN A 21 35.35 -24.41 11.33
CA GLN A 21 36.26 -25.50 11.69
C GLN A 21 37.14 -25.23 12.93
N THR A 22 37.23 -26.26 13.78
CA THR A 22 38.14 -26.44 14.94
C THR A 22 37.95 -25.56 16.19
N ALA A 23 37.14 -26.05 17.13
CA ALA A 23 37.29 -25.80 18.57
C ALA A 23 37.07 -27.13 19.34
N PRO A 24 37.98 -27.54 20.26
CA PRO A 24 37.87 -28.81 20.99
C PRO A 24 37.01 -28.72 22.27
N ALA A 25 36.73 -29.89 22.87
CA ALA A 25 35.76 -30.07 23.95
C ALA A 25 36.11 -29.38 25.30
N ALA A 26 35.06 -29.07 26.06
CA ALA A 26 35.13 -28.35 27.34
C ALA A 26 35.50 -29.22 28.56
N ALA A 27 35.97 -28.55 29.63
CA ALA A 27 36.16 -29.08 30.98
C ALA A 27 35.68 -28.05 32.02
N PRO A 28 35.31 -28.45 33.26
CA PRO A 28 34.32 -27.71 34.06
C PRO A 28 34.88 -26.59 34.96
N ALA A 29 33.96 -25.75 35.43
CA ALA A 29 34.22 -24.54 36.22
C ALA A 29 34.51 -24.78 37.71
N ALA A 30 35.12 -23.76 38.35
CA ALA A 30 35.21 -23.58 39.80
C ALA A 30 35.04 -22.10 40.15
N ALA A 31 34.54 -21.80 41.35
CA ALA A 31 34.25 -20.44 41.83
C ALA A 31 34.66 -20.30 43.32
N PRO A 32 34.52 -19.12 43.95
CA PRO A 32 35.34 -17.92 43.71
C PRO A 32 36.09 -17.48 44.99
N ALA A 33 36.96 -16.47 44.89
CA ALA A 33 37.68 -15.91 46.05
C ALA A 33 37.74 -14.36 46.03
N ALA A 34 37.77 -13.77 47.23
CA ALA A 34 37.52 -12.36 47.55
C ALA A 34 38.45 -11.30 46.93
N ALA A 35 37.92 -10.06 46.83
CA ALA A 35 38.67 -8.83 46.56
C ALA A 35 39.44 -8.32 47.80
N PRO A 36 40.28 -7.27 47.65
CA PRO A 36 39.83 -5.96 48.17
C PRO A 36 40.24 -4.72 47.34
N ALA A 37 39.50 -3.62 47.61
CA ALA A 37 39.82 -2.17 47.61
C ALA A 37 41.17 -1.62 47.06
N ALA A 38 41.26 -0.38 46.55
CA ALA A 38 40.26 0.65 46.13
C ALA A 38 41.01 1.89 45.55
N GLU A 39 40.33 2.75 44.78
CA GLU A 39 40.37 4.24 44.82
C GLU A 39 39.71 4.85 43.56
N ALA A 40 39.24 6.11 43.63
CA ALA A 40 38.56 6.79 42.52
C ALA A 40 38.67 8.33 42.59
N PRO A 41 38.83 9.03 41.44
CA PRO A 41 38.49 10.45 41.28
C PRO A 41 37.06 10.58 40.70
N ALA A 42 36.10 11.24 41.37
CA ALA A 42 35.96 12.68 41.59
C ALA A 42 35.32 13.42 40.40
N ALA A 43 34.08 13.89 40.59
CA ALA A 43 33.29 14.65 39.61
C ALA A 43 32.51 15.79 40.31
N ALA A 44 32.37 16.94 39.64
CA ALA A 44 31.57 18.09 40.07
C ALA A 44 31.44 19.14 38.94
N PRO A 45 30.41 20.01 38.93
CA PRO A 45 29.06 19.83 39.48
C PRO A 45 27.94 20.23 38.49
N ALA A 46 26.71 19.76 38.75
CA ALA A 46 25.50 20.33 38.17
C ALA A 46 25.00 21.54 39.01
N ALA A 47 24.16 22.40 38.43
CA ALA A 47 23.60 23.58 39.11
C ALA A 47 22.09 23.73 38.86
N ALA A 48 21.34 23.98 39.94
CA ALA A 48 19.91 24.29 39.96
C ALA A 48 19.54 24.85 41.36
N PRO A 49 18.32 25.35 41.57
CA PRO A 49 17.66 26.44 40.86
C PRO A 49 17.42 27.65 41.80
N VAL A 50 16.89 28.77 41.29
CA VAL A 50 16.40 29.89 42.12
C VAL A 50 15.02 30.31 41.63
N ALA A 51 14.11 30.58 42.56
CA ALA A 51 12.77 31.07 42.28
C ALA A 51 12.45 32.28 43.16
N GLU A 52 11.91 33.35 42.57
CA GLU A 52 11.14 34.37 43.29
C GLU A 52 10.13 35.05 42.37
N ALA A 53 9.03 35.52 42.95
CA ALA A 53 7.94 36.27 42.35
C ALA A 53 7.41 37.25 43.45
N PRO A 54 6.61 38.33 43.18
CA PRO A 54 5.25 38.14 42.63
C PRO A 54 4.51 39.36 41.99
N LYS A 55 3.23 39.11 41.61
CA LYS A 55 2.04 40.00 41.53
C LYS A 55 1.78 40.92 40.31
N ALA A 56 0.62 40.64 39.65
CA ALA A 56 -0.49 41.56 39.28
C ALA A 56 -0.22 42.73 38.28
N ASP A 57 -1.11 43.19 37.39
CA ASP A 57 -2.53 42.86 37.01
C ASP A 57 -2.84 43.61 35.66
N SER A 58 -3.96 43.49 34.91
CA SER A 58 -5.20 42.67 34.96
C SER A 58 -5.89 42.57 33.57
N THR A 59 -6.94 41.73 33.45
CA THR A 59 -8.14 41.86 32.55
C THR A 59 -8.01 42.10 31.02
N ALA A 60 -8.52 41.14 30.21
CA ALA A 60 -9.49 41.35 29.10
C ALA A 60 -10.06 40.00 28.62
N ALA A 61 -11.14 39.98 27.82
CA ALA A 61 -11.76 38.73 27.32
C ALA A 61 -12.37 38.84 25.92
N GLN A 62 -12.23 37.76 25.13
CA GLN A 62 -13.01 37.41 23.91
C GLN A 62 -12.94 38.38 22.70
N PRO A 63 -13.43 37.98 21.50
CA PRO A 63 -13.98 36.68 21.07
C PRO A 63 -13.23 36.03 19.88
N ALA A 64 -13.74 34.87 19.42
CA ALA A 64 -13.35 34.26 18.14
C ALA A 64 -13.85 35.06 16.92
N ALA A 65 -13.29 34.78 15.74
CA ALA A 65 -13.73 35.35 14.46
C ALA A 65 -14.12 34.24 13.46
N GLN A 66 -15.25 34.43 12.78
CA GLN A 66 -15.64 33.67 11.58
C GLN A 66 -15.12 34.38 10.32
N PRO A 67 -15.06 33.70 9.15
CA PRO A 67 -14.37 34.22 7.97
C PRO A 67 -15.09 35.43 7.35
N ALA A 68 -14.30 36.31 6.73
CA ALA A 68 -14.80 37.44 5.95
C ALA A 68 -14.63 37.16 4.45
N ALA A 69 -15.73 37.20 3.70
CA ALA A 69 -15.69 37.22 2.24
C ALA A 69 -15.38 38.64 1.72
N THR A 70 -14.73 38.73 0.57
CA THR A 70 -14.58 39.98 -0.20
C THR A 70 -14.67 39.70 -1.69
N GLU A 71 -15.38 40.55 -2.43
CA GLU A 71 -15.63 40.40 -3.85
C GLU A 71 -14.49 40.96 -4.73
N GLN A 72 -14.25 40.27 -5.85
CA GLN A 72 -13.83 40.75 -7.18
C GLN A 72 -12.98 42.05 -7.32
N ALA A 73 -11.85 41.91 -8.04
CA ALA A 73 -11.36 42.98 -8.90
C ALA A 73 -10.62 42.47 -10.17
N ALA A 74 -11.08 42.92 -11.33
CA ALA A 74 -10.35 43.12 -12.60
C ALA A 74 -9.50 41.96 -13.19
N ALA A 75 -10.04 41.29 -14.21
CA ALA A 75 -9.25 40.62 -15.24
C ALA A 75 -8.60 41.64 -16.22
N GLN A 76 -7.44 41.30 -16.78
CA GLN A 76 -6.88 41.94 -17.99
C GLN A 76 -6.30 40.89 -18.95
N PRO A 77 -6.20 41.18 -20.27
CA PRO A 77 -6.25 40.14 -21.31
C PRO A 77 -4.89 39.65 -21.81
N ALA A 78 -4.91 38.47 -22.43
CA ALA A 78 -3.82 37.94 -23.23
C ALA A 78 -3.57 38.79 -24.51
N PRO A 79 -2.33 38.86 -25.02
CA PRO A 79 -2.01 39.59 -26.25
C PRO A 79 -2.41 38.83 -27.52
N GLU A 80 -3.00 39.53 -28.49
CA GLU A 80 -3.32 38.98 -29.82
C GLU A 80 -2.04 38.65 -30.62
N ALA A 81 -1.99 37.47 -31.24
CA ALA A 81 -1.13 37.19 -32.39
C ALA A 81 -1.97 37.21 -33.69
N LYS A 82 -1.55 37.98 -34.70
CA LYS A 82 -2.27 38.10 -35.98
C LYS A 82 -1.72 37.16 -37.07
N PRO A 83 -2.57 36.72 -38.02
CA PRO A 83 -2.23 35.67 -38.97
C PRO A 83 -1.38 36.17 -40.15
N ALA A 84 -0.65 35.23 -40.76
CA ALA A 84 -0.11 35.32 -42.12
C ALA A 84 -0.75 34.22 -42.98
N ALA A 85 -0.90 34.45 -44.28
CA ALA A 85 -1.79 33.68 -45.14
C ALA A 85 -1.09 32.83 -46.21
N GLU A 86 -1.79 31.75 -46.61
CA GLU A 86 -1.81 31.09 -47.92
C GLU A 86 -0.52 30.98 -48.77
N THR A 87 -0.14 29.75 -49.12
CA THR A 87 0.00 29.38 -50.55
C THR A 87 -0.14 27.87 -50.82
N GLN A 88 -1.26 27.50 -51.44
CA GLN A 88 -1.40 26.30 -52.31
C GLN A 88 -0.89 26.66 -53.75
N PRO A 89 -0.79 25.76 -54.78
CA PRO A 89 -1.53 24.49 -54.93
C PRO A 89 -0.86 23.28 -55.65
N ALA A 90 -1.53 22.12 -55.53
CA ALA A 90 -1.84 21.07 -56.52
C ALA A 90 -0.77 20.42 -57.44
N GLU A 91 -0.72 19.06 -57.41
CA GLU A 91 -1.16 18.12 -58.47
C GLU A 91 -1.63 16.82 -57.75
N ALA A 92 -2.80 16.20 -58.03
CA ALA A 92 -3.20 15.37 -59.18
C ALA A 92 -2.36 14.07 -59.35
N ALA A 93 -2.90 12.84 -59.41
CA ALA A 93 -4.26 12.27 -59.24
C ALA A 93 -4.10 10.73 -58.91
N LYS A 94 -4.94 9.70 -59.19
CA LYS A 94 -6.11 9.48 -60.07
C LYS A 94 -6.78 8.09 -59.86
N ALA A 95 -8.12 7.99 -59.93
CA ALA A 95 -8.95 6.76 -60.11
C ALA A 95 -8.92 5.71 -58.95
N GLU A 96 -9.84 4.73 -58.84
CA GLU A 96 -10.93 4.28 -59.74
C GLU A 96 -12.17 3.74 -58.95
N GLU A 97 -13.37 3.72 -59.56
CA GLU A 97 -14.64 3.16 -59.02
C GLU A 97 -15.26 2.24 -60.10
N PRO A 98 -15.93 1.12 -59.76
CA PRO A 98 -17.39 1.07 -60.02
C PRO A 98 -18.26 0.10 -59.16
N LYS A 99 -19.37 0.64 -58.64
CA LYS A 99 -20.78 0.15 -58.74
C LYS A 99 -21.16 -1.35 -58.81
N ALA A 100 -21.84 -1.80 -57.75
CA ALA A 100 -23.29 -2.14 -57.67
C ALA A 100 -23.93 -3.35 -58.44
N ALA A 101 -25.16 -3.70 -57.99
CA ALA A 101 -26.12 -4.73 -58.45
C ALA A 101 -25.81 -6.18 -58.02
N GLU A 102 -26.76 -7.12 -57.82
CA GLU A 102 -28.23 -7.14 -57.60
C GLU A 102 -28.67 -8.62 -57.45
N ALA A 103 -29.51 -9.00 -56.47
CA ALA A 103 -30.44 -10.17 -56.54
C ALA A 103 -31.19 -10.49 -55.22
N ALA A 104 -32.49 -10.83 -55.35
CA ALA A 104 -33.37 -11.52 -54.38
C ALA A 104 -34.65 -11.99 -55.12
N PRO A 105 -35.61 -12.70 -54.52
CA PRO A 105 -35.55 -13.91 -53.68
C PRO A 105 -36.47 -15.06 -54.20
N ALA A 106 -36.34 -16.28 -53.67
CA ALA A 106 -37.34 -17.38 -53.69
C ALA A 106 -36.76 -18.63 -52.96
N ALA A 107 -37.51 -19.65 -52.52
CA ALA A 107 -38.88 -19.81 -51.98
C ALA A 107 -39.01 -21.28 -51.45
N GLU A 108 -40.06 -21.58 -50.67
CA GLU A 108 -40.40 -22.90 -50.08
C GLU A 108 -40.89 -23.94 -51.16
N PRO A 109 -41.41 -25.19 -50.89
CA PRO A 109 -41.87 -25.76 -49.60
C PRO A 109 -41.85 -27.33 -49.39
N GLU A 110 -42.45 -27.77 -48.26
CA GLU A 110 -43.05 -29.11 -47.95
C GLU A 110 -42.11 -30.35 -47.84
N LYS A 111 -42.33 -31.40 -47.01
CA LYS A 111 -43.19 -31.77 -45.83
C LYS A 111 -42.56 -33.08 -45.20
N LYS A 112 -43.13 -34.04 -44.42
CA LYS A 112 -44.49 -34.46 -43.95
C LYS A 112 -44.36 -35.50 -42.80
N GLU A 113 -45.24 -35.47 -41.78
CA GLU A 113 -45.79 -36.62 -40.97
C GLU A 113 -44.84 -37.58 -40.16
N GLU A 114 -45.22 -38.26 -39.07
CA GLU A 114 -46.45 -38.36 -38.23
C GLU A 114 -46.06 -38.71 -36.76
N VAL A 115 -46.68 -38.16 -35.68
CA VAL A 115 -47.74 -38.75 -34.81
C VAL A 115 -47.31 -40.02 -34.02
N ALA A 116 -47.55 -40.21 -32.70
CA ALA A 116 -48.64 -39.87 -31.77
C ALA A 116 -48.12 -39.74 -30.29
N LYS A 117 -48.83 -39.39 -29.20
CA LYS A 117 -50.15 -38.77 -28.83
C LYS A 117 -50.00 -38.33 -27.33
N ALA A 118 -50.60 -37.24 -26.83
CA ALA A 118 -51.96 -37.11 -26.24
C ALA A 118 -52.30 -38.17 -25.14
N GLU A 119 -53.01 -37.88 -24.03
CA GLU A 119 -54.02 -36.83 -23.76
C GLU A 119 -54.00 -36.27 -22.30
N GLU A 120 -54.32 -34.98 -22.16
CA GLU A 120 -55.11 -34.38 -21.06
C GLU A 120 -56.59 -34.30 -21.55
N PRO A 121 -57.68 -34.14 -20.73
CA PRO A 121 -57.80 -33.04 -19.73
C PRO A 121 -58.87 -33.17 -18.59
N LYS A 122 -59.09 -32.03 -17.89
CA LYS A 122 -60.25 -31.60 -17.06
C LYS A 122 -60.42 -32.25 -15.66
N ALA A 123 -60.60 -31.55 -14.53
CA ALA A 123 -61.01 -30.18 -14.12
C ALA A 123 -62.46 -30.07 -13.59
N GLU A 124 -62.58 -29.59 -12.34
CA GLU A 124 -63.78 -28.99 -11.76
C GLU A 124 -63.37 -28.01 -10.62
N GLU A 125 -64.27 -27.12 -10.19
CA GLU A 125 -63.94 -25.90 -9.43
C GLU A 125 -64.07 -26.02 -7.90
N SER A 126 -63.30 -25.24 -7.12
CA SER A 126 -63.90 -24.26 -6.18
C SER A 126 -62.90 -23.39 -5.38
N LYS A 127 -63.05 -22.07 -5.57
CA LYS A 127 -62.96 -20.95 -4.60
C LYS A 127 -61.74 -20.77 -3.65
N ALA A 128 -61.19 -19.57 -3.80
CA ALA A 128 -60.47 -18.71 -2.83
C ALA A 128 -61.04 -18.75 -1.39
N GLU A 129 -60.31 -18.32 -0.33
CA GLU A 129 -59.64 -17.01 -0.18
C GLU A 129 -58.34 -16.98 0.65
N THR A 130 -57.71 -15.81 0.60
CA THR A 130 -56.44 -15.37 1.18
C THR A 130 -56.32 -15.41 2.71
N SER A 131 -55.18 -15.90 3.22
CA SER A 131 -54.30 -15.26 4.23
C SER A 131 -53.20 -16.26 4.61
N GLY A 132 -52.04 -15.89 5.15
CA GLY A 132 -51.52 -14.54 5.45
C GLY A 132 -50.23 -14.62 6.28
N ALA A 133 -49.45 -15.70 6.10
CA ALA A 133 -48.32 -16.04 6.96
C ALA A 133 -47.05 -15.30 6.54
N SER A 134 -46.62 -14.32 7.34
CA SER A 134 -45.44 -13.51 7.04
C SER A 134 -44.14 -14.24 7.38
N ILE A 135 -43.01 -13.76 6.85
CA ILE A 135 -41.69 -14.35 7.14
C ILE A 135 -41.33 -14.30 8.65
N VAL A 136 -41.98 -13.40 9.40
CA VAL A 136 -41.87 -13.28 10.86
C VAL A 136 -42.32 -14.54 11.58
N GLU A 137 -43.29 -15.30 11.06
CA GLU A 137 -43.75 -16.55 11.69
C GLU A 137 -42.75 -17.72 11.52
N ARG A 138 -41.68 -17.54 10.73
CA ARG A 138 -40.54 -18.47 10.69
C ARG A 138 -39.42 -18.06 11.67
N LEU A 139 -39.45 -16.84 12.20
CA LEU A 139 -38.60 -16.38 13.28
C LEU A 139 -39.35 -16.60 14.60
N ASN A 140 -38.98 -17.64 15.34
CA ASN A 140 -39.79 -18.23 16.41
C ASN A 140 -39.83 -17.40 17.72
N ILE A 141 -40.21 -16.12 17.62
CA ILE A 141 -40.34 -15.17 18.72
C ILE A 141 -41.72 -15.32 19.36
N THR A 142 -41.89 -16.28 20.26
CA THR A 142 -42.52 -16.05 21.57
C THR A 142 -42.43 -17.28 22.47
N LYS A 143 -41.44 -17.25 23.37
CA LYS A 143 -41.60 -17.83 24.70
C LYS A 143 -40.89 -16.93 25.70
N ALA A 144 -41.63 -16.41 26.67
CA ALA A 144 -41.05 -15.67 27.78
C ALA A 144 -40.59 -16.67 28.84
N ASP A 145 -39.29 -16.76 29.04
CA ASP A 145 -38.65 -17.50 30.13
C ASP A 145 -37.24 -16.92 30.36
N ALA A 146 -36.69 -17.16 31.56
CA ALA A 146 -35.45 -16.62 32.12
C ALA A 146 -35.44 -15.09 32.44
N GLU A 147 -34.84 -14.76 33.59
CA GLU A 147 -34.35 -13.41 33.87
C GLU A 147 -33.23 -13.06 32.86
N PRO A 148 -32.98 -11.77 32.56
CA PRO A 148 -31.88 -11.42 31.68
C PRO A 148 -30.56 -11.91 32.29
N GLU A 149 -29.91 -12.86 31.59
CA GLU A 149 -28.51 -13.20 31.87
C GLU A 149 -27.72 -11.90 31.97
N ALA A 150 -26.88 -11.79 33.01
CA ALA A 150 -26.18 -10.55 33.31
C ALA A 150 -25.38 -10.13 32.06
N LYS A 151 -25.86 -9.07 31.38
CA LYS A 151 -25.28 -8.60 30.12
C LYS A 151 -23.78 -8.52 30.29
N LYS A 152 -23.04 -9.28 29.47
CA LYS A 152 -21.59 -9.10 29.37
C LYS A 152 -21.32 -7.61 29.20
N ALA A 153 -20.38 -7.10 29.98
CA ALA A 153 -20.01 -5.69 29.89
C ALA A 153 -19.58 -5.42 28.44
N ILE A 154 -19.93 -4.24 27.92
CA ILE A 154 -19.34 -3.78 26.67
C ILE A 154 -17.85 -3.62 26.94
N GLU A 155 -17.02 -4.37 26.23
CA GLU A 155 -15.58 -4.27 26.29
C GLU A 155 -15.17 -3.12 25.35
N PHE A 156 -14.26 -2.27 25.81
CA PHE A 156 -13.75 -1.12 25.07
C PHE A 156 -12.23 -1.11 25.19
N LYS A 157 -11.55 -1.07 24.05
CA LYS A 157 -10.10 -1.00 23.92
C LYS A 157 -9.76 0.27 23.12
N ILE A 158 -8.67 0.91 23.54
CA ILE A 158 -7.93 1.83 22.70
C ILE A 158 -6.59 1.14 22.45
N SER A 159 -6.11 1.20 21.23
CA SER A 159 -4.73 0.87 20.86
C SER A 159 -4.26 1.87 19.82
N GLY A 160 -3.00 1.75 19.42
CA GLY A 160 -2.47 2.55 18.34
C GLY A 160 -0.96 2.55 18.31
N GLN A 161 -0.46 3.39 17.43
CA GLN A 161 0.95 3.66 17.24
C GLN A 161 1.17 5.18 17.24
N ALA A 162 2.39 5.60 17.57
CA ALA A 162 2.85 6.94 17.33
C ALA A 162 4.33 6.90 16.95
N GLU A 163 4.65 7.55 15.84
CA GLU A 163 5.97 7.64 15.25
C GLU A 163 6.46 9.09 15.29
N PHE A 164 7.75 9.29 15.54
CA PHE A 164 8.36 10.61 15.40
C PHE A 164 9.84 10.50 15.03
N ASP A 165 10.18 11.15 13.91
CA ASP A 165 11.49 11.01 13.29
C ASP A 165 12.25 12.32 13.23
N ALA A 166 13.57 12.22 13.20
CA ALA A 166 14.44 13.33 12.86
C ALA A 166 15.51 12.86 11.86
N TYR A 167 15.42 13.36 10.63
CA TYR A 167 16.34 13.07 9.53
C TYR A 167 17.28 14.25 9.26
N ALA A 168 18.49 13.95 8.82
CA ALA A 168 19.45 14.94 8.32
C ALA A 168 20.20 14.40 7.11
N SER A 169 20.15 15.14 5.99
CA SER A 169 20.82 14.80 4.73
C SER A 169 21.85 15.87 4.41
N TRP A 170 23.11 15.48 4.34
CA TRP A 170 24.19 16.33 3.84
C TRP A 170 24.53 15.96 2.40
N ARG A 171 24.29 16.88 1.48
CA ARG A 171 24.70 16.75 0.08
C ARG A 171 26.09 17.35 -0.10
N ASN A 172 27.01 16.64 -0.75
CA ASN A 172 28.40 17.11 -0.95
C ASN A 172 28.60 17.97 -2.21
N ASP A 173 27.51 18.44 -2.82
CA ASP A 173 27.49 19.27 -4.02
C ASP A 173 28.29 20.60 -3.91
N ASN A 174 28.06 21.50 -4.87
CA ASN A 174 28.74 22.79 -4.94
C ASN A 174 28.29 23.80 -3.85
N GLU A 175 27.13 23.61 -3.23
CA GLU A 175 26.56 24.50 -2.20
C GLU A 175 26.77 23.93 -0.78
N LYS A 176 26.83 22.60 -0.64
CA LYS A 176 27.20 21.81 0.57
C LYS A 176 26.19 21.90 1.70
N ASP A 177 24.92 21.89 1.34
CA ASP A 177 23.82 22.08 2.28
C ASP A 177 23.60 20.89 3.21
N LEU A 178 23.12 21.22 4.42
CA LEU A 178 22.65 20.29 5.42
C LEU A 178 21.13 20.46 5.56
N TYR A 179 20.39 19.59 4.88
CA TYR A 179 18.95 19.48 4.99
C TYR A 179 18.58 18.70 6.26
N HIS A 180 17.42 19.02 6.84
CA HIS A 180 16.82 18.24 7.91
C HIS A 180 15.30 18.26 7.77
N SER A 181 14.67 17.16 8.16
CA SER A 181 13.22 16.98 8.13
C SER A 181 12.78 16.20 9.36
N PHE A 182 11.48 16.24 9.62
CA PHE A 182 10.81 15.43 10.63
C PHE A 182 9.61 14.77 9.95
N ALA A 183 9.30 13.53 10.33
CA ALA A 183 8.01 12.90 10.11
C ALA A 183 7.34 12.69 11.48
N SER A 184 6.02 12.63 11.53
CA SER A 184 5.27 12.32 12.75
C SER A 184 3.89 11.78 12.40
N THR A 185 3.64 10.53 12.78
CA THR A 185 2.42 9.77 12.43
C THR A 185 1.78 9.28 13.74
N VAL A 186 0.46 9.31 13.87
CA VAL A 186 -0.25 8.93 15.10
C VAL A 186 -1.60 8.27 14.80
N ASP A 187 -1.69 6.99 15.13
CA ASP A 187 -2.80 6.12 14.75
C ASP A 187 -3.53 5.67 16.02
N VAL A 188 -4.86 5.78 16.03
CA VAL A 188 -5.66 5.50 17.23
C VAL A 188 -6.91 4.70 16.92
N ASP A 189 -6.89 3.44 17.33
CA ASP A 189 -8.03 2.53 17.32
C ASP A 189 -9.02 2.83 18.45
N PHE A 190 -10.31 2.78 18.13
CA PHE A 190 -11.40 2.77 19.10
C PHE A 190 -12.26 1.51 18.95
N GLU A 191 -11.76 0.40 19.49
CA GLU A 191 -12.45 -0.90 19.49
C GLU A 191 -13.59 -0.96 20.53
N VAL A 192 -14.81 -1.24 20.08
CA VAL A 192 -15.97 -1.52 20.93
C VAL A 192 -16.48 -2.93 20.66
N LYS A 193 -16.45 -3.82 21.67
CA LYS A 193 -17.00 -5.18 21.59
C LYS A 193 -18.26 -5.30 22.44
N PHE A 194 -19.39 -5.38 21.74
CA PHE A 194 -20.73 -5.37 22.34
C PHE A 194 -21.14 -6.71 22.96
N ASN A 195 -20.59 -7.82 22.48
CA ASN A 195 -20.76 -9.19 22.97
C ASN A 195 -19.77 -10.13 22.25
N ASP A 196 -19.89 -11.44 22.46
CA ASP A 196 -19.00 -12.46 21.87
C ASP A 196 -19.01 -12.52 20.33
N GLN A 197 -20.02 -11.95 19.67
CA GLN A 197 -20.17 -12.02 18.20
C GLN A 197 -20.18 -10.66 17.49
N TRP A 198 -20.22 -9.54 18.20
CA TRP A 198 -20.36 -8.22 17.59
C TRP A 198 -19.35 -7.23 18.15
N SER A 199 -18.55 -6.65 17.26
CA SER A 199 -17.68 -5.51 17.53
C SER A 199 -17.85 -4.41 16.49
N ALA A 200 -17.31 -3.24 16.79
CA ALA A 200 -17.07 -2.15 15.86
C ALA A 200 -15.71 -1.51 16.16
N GLN A 201 -15.11 -0.90 15.14
CA GLN A 201 -13.85 -0.16 15.20
C GLN A 201 -14.07 1.18 14.50
N VAL A 202 -13.42 2.21 15.01
CA VAL A 202 -13.25 3.53 14.37
C VAL A 202 -11.77 3.84 14.49
N GLU A 203 -11.18 4.33 13.41
CA GLU A 203 -9.76 4.66 13.37
C GLU A 203 -9.57 6.16 13.10
N ILE A 204 -8.56 6.74 13.75
CA ILE A 204 -8.18 8.14 13.59
C ILE A 204 -6.67 8.17 13.42
N GLU A 205 -6.23 8.63 12.26
CA GLU A 205 -4.83 8.82 11.91
C GLU A 205 -4.46 10.32 11.93
N ALA A 206 -3.19 10.61 12.11
CA ALA A 206 -2.62 11.93 11.87
C ALA A 206 -1.15 11.83 11.39
N ASP A 207 -0.94 11.84 10.07
CA ASP A 207 0.40 11.92 9.46
C ASP A 207 0.85 13.36 9.10
N GLY A 208 2.16 13.53 8.93
CA GLY A 208 2.71 14.64 8.17
C GLY A 208 4.22 14.83 8.31
N SER A 209 4.81 15.50 7.31
CA SER A 209 6.22 15.89 7.24
C SER A 209 6.58 17.09 8.16
N GLY A 210 6.25 16.97 9.45
CA GLY A 210 6.65 17.95 10.46
C GLY A 210 6.02 17.73 11.83
N THR A 211 6.33 18.62 12.78
CA THR A 211 5.85 18.54 14.18
C THR A 211 4.38 18.98 14.36
N ALA A 212 3.55 18.84 13.32
CA ALA A 212 2.16 19.29 13.28
C ALA A 212 1.36 18.50 12.21
N PRO A 213 1.23 17.17 12.37
CA PRO A 213 0.51 16.33 11.42
C PRO A 213 -0.97 16.71 11.28
N GLY A 214 -1.55 16.36 10.13
CA GLY A 214 -2.96 16.59 9.81
C GLY A 214 -3.81 15.41 10.25
N ALA A 215 -4.69 15.59 11.23
CA ALA A 215 -5.56 14.51 11.71
C ALA A 215 -6.80 14.31 10.82
N TYR A 216 -7.03 13.08 10.38
CA TYR A 216 -8.18 12.65 9.58
C TYR A 216 -8.88 11.42 10.19
N TYR A 217 -9.76 10.79 9.42
CA TYR A 217 -10.58 9.65 9.82
C TYR A 217 -10.19 8.47 8.92
N ASN A 218 -9.62 7.41 9.49
CA ASN A 218 -9.10 6.27 8.73
C ASN A 218 -10.13 5.13 8.64
N GLY A 219 -11.41 5.50 8.51
CA GLY A 219 -12.52 4.55 8.39
C GLY A 219 -13.16 4.08 9.70
N ALA A 220 -14.29 3.40 9.56
CA ALA A 220 -14.97 2.68 10.62
C ALA A 220 -15.81 1.51 10.09
N PHE A 221 -15.86 0.41 10.85
CA PHE A 221 -16.67 -0.76 10.49
C PHE A 221 -17.34 -1.42 11.69
N VAL A 222 -18.33 -2.26 11.39
CA VAL A 222 -18.96 -3.21 12.32
C VAL A 222 -18.65 -4.63 11.84
N LYS A 223 -18.18 -5.50 12.74
CA LYS A 223 -17.87 -6.90 12.42
C LYS A 223 -18.76 -7.86 13.22
N TYR A 224 -19.41 -8.77 12.50
CA TYR A 224 -20.12 -9.92 13.06
C TYR A 224 -19.25 -11.17 12.93
N THR A 225 -18.71 -11.66 14.05
CA THR A 225 -17.91 -12.89 14.09
C THR A 225 -18.76 -14.02 14.67
N LYS A 226 -18.99 -15.06 13.87
CA LYS A 226 -19.75 -16.26 14.31
C LYS A 226 -18.84 -17.34 14.88
N SER A 227 -17.61 -17.40 14.37
CA SER A 227 -16.56 -18.37 14.65
C SER A 227 -15.29 -17.95 13.92
N ASP A 228 -14.14 -18.48 14.29
CA ASP A 228 -12.83 -18.22 13.66
C ASP A 228 -12.81 -18.44 12.12
N ASN A 229 -13.75 -19.24 11.59
CA ASN A 229 -13.91 -19.53 10.16
C ASN A 229 -15.09 -18.80 9.48
N PHE A 230 -15.74 -17.86 10.17
CA PHE A 230 -16.85 -17.06 9.63
C PHE A 230 -16.96 -15.68 10.31
N ALA A 231 -16.76 -14.62 9.53
CA ALA A 231 -17.13 -13.27 9.92
C ALA A 231 -17.71 -12.47 8.75
N LEU A 232 -18.44 -11.39 9.07
CA LEU A 232 -18.98 -10.42 8.12
C LEU A 232 -18.62 -9.01 8.62
N LYS A 233 -17.87 -8.24 7.83
CA LYS A 233 -17.49 -6.84 8.10
C LYS A 233 -18.34 -5.92 7.21
N PHE A 234 -18.77 -4.77 7.73
CA PHE A 234 -19.47 -3.75 6.93
C PHE A 234 -19.24 -2.34 7.48
N GLY A 235 -19.17 -1.37 6.57
CA GLY A 235 -18.66 -0.03 6.83
C GLY A 235 -17.57 0.28 5.83
N ASP A 236 -16.51 0.92 6.29
CA ASP A 236 -15.35 1.29 5.47
C ASP A 236 -14.37 0.11 5.46
N LEU A 237 -13.80 -0.19 4.30
CA LEU A 237 -12.96 -1.36 4.04
C LEU A 237 -11.70 -0.92 3.30
N SER A 238 -10.56 -1.46 3.72
CA SER A 238 -9.33 -1.50 2.93
C SER A 238 -8.94 -2.96 2.67
N PHE A 239 -8.30 -3.22 1.53
CA PHE A 239 -7.75 -4.51 1.13
C PHE A 239 -6.26 -4.33 0.79
N MET A 240 -5.40 -4.97 1.58
CA MET A 240 -3.95 -4.96 1.39
C MET A 240 -3.50 -6.40 1.08
N GLU A 241 -2.67 -6.58 0.06
CA GLU A 241 -2.15 -7.89 -0.35
C GLU A 241 -0.65 -7.79 -0.67
N GLY A 242 0.18 -8.67 -0.10
CA GLY A 242 1.63 -8.64 -0.35
C GLY A 242 2.36 -7.45 0.27
N ALA A 243 1.91 -6.97 1.44
CA ALA A 243 2.52 -5.88 2.18
C ALA A 243 4.00 -6.14 2.54
N PHE A 244 4.88 -5.14 2.39
CA PHE A 244 6.34 -5.31 2.38
C PHE A 244 7.06 -4.20 3.16
N ASN A 245 8.15 -4.52 3.89
CA ASN A 245 8.77 -3.61 4.88
C ASN A 245 9.68 -2.54 4.23
N TYR A 246 9.34 -2.07 3.02
CA TYR A 246 10.09 -1.08 2.25
C TYR A 246 9.14 -0.30 1.33
N TYR A 247 9.48 0.95 1.02
CA TYR A 247 8.58 1.91 0.35
C TYR A 247 7.22 2.11 1.03
N ARG A 248 7.13 1.83 2.35
CA ARG A 248 5.89 1.86 3.13
C ARG A 248 4.78 0.97 2.56
N TYR A 249 5.12 -0.07 1.79
CA TYR A 249 4.14 -1.05 1.34
C TYR A 249 3.53 -1.88 2.50
N ASP A 250 3.99 -1.69 3.74
CA ASP A 250 3.41 -2.19 4.98
C ASP A 250 2.44 -1.21 5.67
N ASP A 251 2.34 0.02 5.20
CA ASP A 251 1.37 1.04 5.60
C ASP A 251 0.04 0.86 4.82
N PRO A 252 -1.14 0.84 5.46
CA PRO A 252 -2.42 0.71 4.77
C PRO A 252 -2.88 1.97 4.01
N ALA A 253 -2.21 3.12 4.17
CA ALA A 253 -2.52 4.38 3.49
C ALA A 253 -1.63 4.65 2.24
N ASP A 254 -0.50 3.96 2.09
CA ASP A 254 0.39 4.08 0.92
C ASP A 254 0.15 2.96 -0.12
N TYR A 255 0.37 3.27 -1.40
CA TYR A 255 0.17 2.31 -2.50
C TYR A 255 1.21 1.17 -2.48
N ALA A 256 0.76 -0.08 -2.50
CA ALA A 256 1.63 -1.26 -2.44
C ALA A 256 1.65 -2.07 -3.75
N ALA A 257 2.84 -2.39 -4.25
CA ALA A 257 3.08 -3.15 -5.49
C ALA A 257 2.65 -4.64 -5.47
N GLY A 258 2.05 -5.10 -4.38
CA GLY A 258 1.19 -6.29 -4.39
C GLY A 258 -0.22 -5.88 -4.75
N MET A 259 -0.90 -5.21 -3.80
CA MET A 259 -2.08 -4.38 -3.99
C MET A 259 -2.36 -3.58 -2.70
N ALA A 260 -2.75 -2.31 -2.85
CA ALA A 260 -3.39 -1.51 -1.79
C ALA A 260 -4.65 -0.84 -2.35
N GLU A 261 -5.80 -1.05 -1.71
CA GLU A 261 -7.09 -0.46 -2.11
C GLU A 261 -7.87 -0.05 -0.86
N HIS A 262 -8.16 1.25 -0.69
CA HIS A 262 -8.78 1.85 0.50
C HIS A 262 -10.06 2.65 0.15
N ASP A 263 -10.70 3.26 1.17
CA ASP A 263 -11.95 4.04 1.07
C ASP A 263 -13.19 3.33 0.49
N ILE A 264 -13.12 2.01 0.31
CA ILE A 264 -14.22 1.19 -0.21
C ILE A 264 -15.30 1.04 0.87
N ARG A 265 -16.43 1.75 0.75
CA ARG A 265 -17.57 1.58 1.65
C ARG A 265 -18.44 0.41 1.21
N GLY A 266 -18.46 -0.68 1.98
CA GLY A 266 -19.01 -1.95 1.49
C GLY A 266 -19.32 -3.04 2.52
N LEU A 267 -19.23 -4.29 2.02
CA LEU A 267 -19.44 -5.56 2.70
C LEU A 267 -18.24 -6.50 2.45
N GLU A 268 -17.69 -7.10 3.50
CA GLU A 268 -16.68 -8.17 3.44
C GLU A 268 -17.21 -9.44 4.13
N LEU A 269 -16.92 -10.60 3.54
CA LEU A 269 -17.19 -11.94 4.09
C LEU A 269 -15.89 -12.73 4.24
N ASP A 270 -15.57 -13.12 5.47
CA ASP A 270 -14.54 -14.11 5.79
C ASP A 270 -15.16 -15.51 5.89
N LEU A 271 -14.64 -16.50 5.16
CA LEU A 271 -15.17 -17.87 5.13
C LEU A 271 -14.07 -18.92 4.88
N TYR A 272 -13.58 -19.59 5.93
CA TYR A 272 -12.54 -20.64 5.83
C TYR A 272 -11.32 -20.26 4.97
N GLY A 273 -10.77 -19.06 5.19
CA GLY A 273 -9.63 -18.53 4.44
C GLY A 273 -9.98 -17.80 3.13
N LEU A 274 -11.24 -17.89 2.66
CA LEU A 274 -11.75 -17.04 1.58
C LEU A 274 -12.19 -15.69 2.14
N GLN A 275 -11.65 -14.60 1.58
CA GLN A 275 -12.16 -13.24 1.75
C GLN A 275 -12.88 -12.83 0.47
N LEU A 276 -14.08 -12.24 0.61
CA LEU A 276 -14.83 -11.64 -0.50
C LEU A 276 -15.27 -10.24 -0.09
N GLY A 277 -14.83 -9.22 -0.83
CA GLY A 277 -15.21 -7.82 -0.64
C GLY A 277 -16.10 -7.32 -1.78
N LEU A 278 -17.09 -6.50 -1.47
CA LEU A 278 -17.90 -5.76 -2.43
C LEU A 278 -18.24 -4.37 -1.87
N GLY A 279 -17.97 -3.31 -2.63
CA GLY A 279 -18.24 -1.95 -2.16
C GLY A 279 -18.27 -0.89 -3.26
N PHE A 280 -18.15 0.36 -2.81
CA PHE A 280 -18.13 1.58 -3.61
C PHE A 280 -17.08 2.52 -3.01
N THR A 281 -16.05 2.90 -3.76
CA THR A 281 -15.21 4.07 -3.42
C THR A 281 -15.92 5.35 -3.87
N ALA A 282 -15.75 6.44 -3.11
CA ALA A 282 -16.53 7.65 -3.31
C ALA A 282 -15.87 8.90 -2.69
N ASP A 283 -14.71 9.31 -3.22
CA ASP A 283 -14.14 10.62 -2.90
C ASP A 283 -13.40 11.28 -4.09
N GLU A 284 -13.02 12.55 -3.92
CA GLU A 284 -12.46 13.43 -4.97
C GLU A 284 -10.93 13.33 -5.13
N ASP A 285 -10.24 12.58 -4.25
CA ASP A 285 -8.76 12.54 -4.16
C ASP A 285 -8.06 11.54 -5.10
N ASP A 286 -8.79 10.63 -5.77
CA ASP A 286 -8.19 9.78 -6.81
C ASP A 286 -7.79 10.63 -8.03
N ALA A 287 -6.52 10.57 -8.44
CA ALA A 287 -5.93 11.53 -9.38
C ALA A 287 -6.65 11.62 -10.73
N THR A 288 -7.32 10.53 -11.15
CA THR A 288 -8.16 10.44 -12.35
C THR A 288 -9.27 11.51 -12.41
N CYS A 289 -9.78 11.94 -11.25
CA CYS A 289 -10.87 12.92 -11.10
C CYS A 289 -10.63 14.31 -11.72
N ASN A 290 -9.39 14.64 -12.08
CA ASN A 290 -9.04 15.93 -12.69
C ASN A 290 -9.28 16.01 -14.21
N GLY A 291 -9.73 14.92 -14.84
CA GLY A 291 -9.95 14.81 -16.28
C GLY A 291 -11.31 15.28 -16.82
N ILE A 292 -11.56 15.02 -18.11
CA ILE A 292 -12.91 15.02 -18.70
C ILE A 292 -13.29 13.55 -18.94
N ALA A 293 -13.94 12.95 -17.95
CA ALA A 293 -14.52 11.61 -18.02
C ALA A 293 -15.55 11.47 -19.14
N LEU A 294 -15.59 10.30 -19.80
CA LEU A 294 -16.39 10.04 -21.00
C LEU A 294 -17.28 8.80 -20.89
N ASP A 295 -18.45 8.82 -21.54
CA ASP A 295 -19.27 7.64 -21.80
C ASP A 295 -18.72 6.81 -22.99
N ASP A 296 -19.21 5.57 -23.17
CA ASP A 296 -18.80 4.64 -24.24
C ASP A 296 -18.90 5.21 -25.68
N ASN A 297 -19.55 6.37 -25.85
CA ASN A 297 -19.77 7.05 -27.11
C ASN A 297 -18.90 8.32 -27.26
N GLY A 298 -18.04 8.63 -26.28
CA GLY A 298 -17.17 9.81 -26.24
C GLY A 298 -17.88 11.11 -25.80
N ASN A 299 -19.02 11.04 -25.13
CA ASN A 299 -19.69 12.20 -24.53
C ASN A 299 -19.15 12.47 -23.12
N PRO A 300 -18.90 13.72 -22.72
CA PRO A 300 -18.57 14.06 -21.34
C PRO A 300 -19.64 13.60 -20.35
N LEU A 301 -19.22 12.90 -19.29
CA LEU A 301 -20.10 12.53 -18.19
C LEU A 301 -20.52 13.78 -17.37
N PRO A 302 -21.71 13.77 -16.73
CA PRO A 302 -22.05 14.77 -15.75
C PRO A 302 -21.07 14.75 -14.58
N VAL A 303 -20.61 15.90 -14.09
CA VAL A 303 -19.67 15.99 -12.93
C VAL A 303 -20.13 15.17 -11.73
N ASN A 304 -21.44 15.10 -11.49
CA ASN A 304 -22.03 14.31 -10.40
C ASN A 304 -21.94 12.79 -10.59
N ASP A 305 -21.44 12.30 -11.73
CA ASP A 305 -21.37 10.89 -12.16
C ASP A 305 -19.95 10.48 -12.62
N VAL A 306 -18.95 11.34 -12.40
CA VAL A 306 -17.51 11.05 -12.42
C VAL A 306 -17.09 10.52 -11.03
N CYS A 307 -15.90 9.91 -10.89
CA CYS A 307 -15.33 9.50 -9.59
C CYS A 307 -16.23 8.53 -8.78
N LYS A 308 -16.72 7.46 -9.42
CA LYS A 308 -17.55 6.43 -8.77
C LYS A 308 -17.18 5.03 -9.20
N SER A 309 -16.36 4.35 -8.42
CA SER A 309 -16.05 2.94 -8.68
C SER A 309 -17.15 1.99 -8.17
N TYR A 310 -17.13 0.78 -8.73
CA TYR A 310 -17.64 -0.43 -8.09
C TYR A 310 -16.49 -1.39 -7.88
N ASP A 311 -16.37 -1.89 -6.64
CA ASP A 311 -15.16 -2.53 -6.14
C ASP A 311 -15.45 -3.96 -5.71
N ALA A 312 -14.63 -4.91 -6.16
CA ALA A 312 -14.84 -6.33 -5.96
C ALA A 312 -13.53 -7.06 -5.65
N HIS A 313 -13.36 -7.47 -4.39
CA HIS A 313 -12.17 -8.17 -3.91
C HIS A 313 -12.41 -9.67 -3.72
N VAL A 314 -11.41 -10.48 -4.07
CA VAL A 314 -11.33 -11.90 -3.69
C VAL A 314 -9.89 -12.29 -3.36
N ALA A 315 -9.68 -12.89 -2.20
CA ALA A 315 -8.42 -13.51 -1.82
C ALA A 315 -8.67 -14.85 -1.12
N TYR A 316 -7.74 -15.81 -1.23
CA TYR A 316 -7.86 -17.12 -0.57
C TYR A 316 -6.56 -17.58 0.09
N GLN A 317 -6.54 -17.61 1.42
CA GLN A 317 -5.41 -18.14 2.18
C GLN A 317 -5.38 -19.67 2.14
N PHE A 318 -4.32 -20.23 1.55
CA PHE A 318 -4.03 -21.65 1.48
C PHE A 318 -2.79 -22.01 2.30
N ASP A 319 -3.02 -22.48 3.53
CA ASP A 319 -1.96 -22.95 4.43
C ASP A 319 -1.63 -24.43 4.20
N PHE A 320 -0.36 -24.75 3.96
CA PHE A 320 0.12 -26.13 3.85
C PHE A 320 1.50 -26.30 4.48
N ALA A 321 1.65 -27.26 5.40
CA ALA A 321 2.94 -27.66 5.98
C ALA A 321 3.80 -26.53 6.62
N GLY A 322 3.17 -25.43 7.08
CA GLY A 322 3.88 -24.24 7.58
C GLY A 322 4.32 -23.27 6.49
N GLN A 323 3.71 -23.34 5.30
CA GLN A 323 3.78 -22.35 4.24
C GLN A 323 2.38 -21.77 4.06
N THR A 324 2.28 -20.51 3.64
CA THR A 324 1.03 -19.85 3.27
C THR A 324 1.15 -19.35 1.83
N LEU A 325 0.12 -19.57 1.03
CA LEU A 325 -0.05 -18.98 -0.30
C LEU A 325 -1.39 -18.27 -0.35
N ARG A 326 -1.41 -17.03 -0.83
CA ARG A 326 -2.58 -16.17 -0.86
C ARG A 326 -2.71 -15.52 -2.25
N PRO A 327 -3.28 -16.24 -3.24
CA PRO A 327 -3.71 -15.64 -4.48
C PRO A 327 -4.86 -14.65 -4.24
N PHE A 328 -4.79 -13.50 -4.90
CA PHE A 328 -5.76 -12.41 -4.79
C PHE A 328 -6.14 -11.82 -6.15
N ALA A 329 -7.29 -11.15 -6.21
CA ALA A 329 -7.67 -10.24 -7.28
C ALA A 329 -8.64 -9.17 -6.76
N HIS A 330 -8.44 -7.92 -7.16
CA HIS A 330 -9.38 -6.81 -7.00
C HIS A 330 -9.72 -6.21 -8.35
N TYR A 331 -11.00 -5.94 -8.58
CA TYR A 331 -11.49 -5.32 -9.82
C TYR A 331 -12.22 -4.03 -9.46
N LYS A 332 -11.76 -2.92 -10.06
CA LYS A 332 -12.34 -1.58 -9.90
C LYS A 332 -13.02 -1.15 -11.20
N SER A 333 -14.26 -0.68 -11.08
CA SER A 333 -15.08 -0.27 -12.23
C SER A 333 -15.59 1.15 -12.10
N TRP A 334 -14.85 2.10 -12.67
CA TRP A 334 -15.11 3.55 -12.62
C TRP A 334 -16.44 4.02 -13.25
N GLN A 335 -17.19 3.13 -13.91
CA GLN A 335 -18.37 3.45 -14.74
C GLN A 335 -18.09 4.34 -15.97
N GLU A 336 -16.82 4.63 -16.23
CA GLU A 336 -16.34 5.40 -17.38
C GLU A 336 -15.97 4.50 -18.57
N ALA A 337 -15.89 5.10 -19.75
CA ALA A 337 -15.51 4.42 -20.97
C ALA A 337 -14.08 3.87 -20.89
N LYS A 338 -13.98 2.55 -20.80
CA LYS A 338 -12.74 1.78 -20.93
C LYS A 338 -11.76 1.92 -19.76
N SER A 339 -12.03 2.71 -18.73
CA SER A 339 -11.12 2.96 -17.58
C SER A 339 -11.03 1.85 -16.51
N ASN A 340 -11.67 0.68 -16.67
CA ASN A 340 -11.71 -0.34 -15.59
C ASN A 340 -10.32 -0.92 -15.29
N GLU A 341 -10.08 -1.30 -14.02
CA GLU A 341 -8.78 -1.73 -13.49
C GLU A 341 -8.84 -3.14 -12.86
N LEU A 342 -7.71 -3.84 -12.86
CA LEU A 342 -7.52 -5.14 -12.21
C LEU A 342 -6.16 -5.20 -11.52
N HIS A 343 -6.18 -5.30 -10.20
CA HIS A 343 -5.09 -5.84 -9.42
C HIS A 343 -5.24 -7.37 -9.32
N ALA A 344 -4.19 -8.14 -9.57
CA ALA A 344 -4.21 -9.60 -9.37
C ALA A 344 -2.83 -10.17 -9.08
N GLY A 345 -2.73 -11.12 -8.15
CA GLY A 345 -1.41 -11.57 -7.72
C GLY A 345 -1.38 -12.79 -6.82
N LEU A 346 -0.22 -12.96 -6.19
CA LEU A 346 0.09 -14.03 -5.23
C LEU A 346 1.07 -13.51 -4.17
N ASP A 347 0.59 -13.44 -2.94
CA ASP A 347 1.42 -13.41 -1.73
C ASP A 347 1.83 -14.85 -1.35
N ALA A 348 3.09 -15.03 -0.96
CA ALA A 348 3.66 -16.30 -0.52
C ALA A 348 4.61 -16.14 0.68
N ALA A 349 4.19 -16.61 1.86
CA ALA A 349 5.04 -16.74 3.04
C ALA A 349 5.55 -18.18 3.19
N LEU A 350 6.86 -18.39 2.98
CA LEU A 350 7.48 -19.72 2.89
C LEU A 350 8.58 -19.92 3.95
N GLU A 351 8.39 -20.86 4.87
CA GLU A 351 9.37 -21.21 5.92
C GLU A 351 10.21 -22.46 5.60
N PHE A 352 11.53 -22.35 5.73
CA PHE A 352 12.50 -23.42 5.50
C PHE A 352 13.47 -23.59 6.69
N GLY A 353 12.93 -23.55 7.91
CA GLY A 353 13.68 -23.71 9.15
C GLY A 353 14.30 -22.39 9.64
N PRO A 354 15.64 -22.21 9.63
CA PRO A 354 16.26 -20.92 9.98
C PRO A 354 16.17 -19.88 8.85
N PHE A 355 15.71 -20.28 7.66
CA PHE A 355 15.46 -19.41 6.51
C PHE A 355 13.96 -19.30 6.28
N ALA A 356 13.48 -18.10 5.96
CA ALA A 356 12.14 -17.84 5.48
C ALA A 356 12.23 -16.86 4.30
N ILE A 357 11.19 -16.84 3.46
CA ILE A 357 11.04 -15.87 2.38
C ILE A 357 9.56 -15.50 2.28
N HIS A 358 9.26 -14.22 2.47
CA HIS A 358 8.04 -13.61 1.95
C HIS A 358 8.30 -13.27 0.48
N ALA A 359 7.35 -13.50 -0.41
CA ALA A 359 7.48 -13.20 -1.83
C ALA A 359 6.13 -12.83 -2.43
N VAL A 360 6.11 -11.82 -3.29
CA VAL A 360 4.90 -11.26 -3.90
C VAL A 360 5.08 -11.22 -5.40
N TYR A 361 4.00 -11.55 -6.11
CA TYR A 361 3.82 -11.19 -7.51
C TYR A 361 2.54 -10.37 -7.61
N GLY A 362 2.65 -9.16 -8.17
CA GLY A 362 1.54 -8.28 -8.51
C GLY A 362 1.42 -8.10 -10.02
N LEU A 363 0.19 -7.95 -10.49
CA LEU A 363 -0.17 -7.38 -11.78
C LEU A 363 -1.16 -6.26 -11.49
N HIS A 364 -0.84 -5.05 -11.95
CA HIS A 364 -1.79 -3.96 -12.10
C HIS A 364 -2.06 -3.81 -13.60
N ALA A 365 -3.32 -3.92 -14.01
CA ALA A 365 -3.75 -3.74 -15.39
C ALA A 365 -4.88 -2.71 -15.48
N ASN A 366 -4.59 -1.60 -16.15
CA ASN A 366 -5.51 -0.51 -16.41
C ASN A 366 -6.17 -0.64 -17.78
N ASN A 367 -7.20 0.16 -17.96
CA ASN A 367 -7.90 0.34 -19.23
C ASN A 367 -8.38 -0.99 -19.88
N LEU A 368 -8.87 -1.93 -19.07
CA LEU A 368 -9.09 -3.36 -19.40
C LEU A 368 -9.98 -3.68 -20.61
N THR A 369 -10.66 -2.70 -21.21
CA THR A 369 -11.49 -2.89 -22.40
C THR A 369 -11.00 -2.08 -23.61
N GLU A 370 -9.77 -1.58 -23.59
CA GLU A 370 -8.98 -1.24 -24.77
C GLU A 370 -8.55 -2.50 -25.54
N ASP A 371 -8.09 -2.35 -26.79
CA ASP A 371 -7.48 -3.46 -27.56
C ASP A 371 -6.06 -3.81 -27.04
N GLU A 372 -5.38 -2.81 -26.46
CA GLU A 372 -4.03 -2.85 -25.89
C GLU A 372 -4.09 -2.20 -24.48
N PRO A 373 -4.48 -2.95 -23.42
CA PRO A 373 -4.61 -2.42 -22.06
C PRO A 373 -3.24 -2.24 -21.39
N GLU A 374 -3.07 -1.14 -20.66
CA GLU A 374 -1.83 -0.76 -19.98
C GLU A 374 -1.57 -1.70 -18.79
N ALA A 375 -0.42 -2.37 -18.72
CA ALA A 375 -0.17 -3.40 -17.72
C ALA A 375 1.27 -3.38 -17.18
N THR A 376 1.39 -3.50 -15.85
CA THR A 376 2.67 -3.57 -15.15
C THR A 376 2.70 -4.77 -14.20
N HIS A 377 3.79 -5.52 -14.24
CA HIS A 377 4.04 -6.69 -13.37
C HIS A 377 5.13 -6.38 -12.34
N ALA A 378 4.82 -6.51 -11.05
CA ALA A 378 5.78 -6.34 -9.96
C ALA A 378 6.15 -7.69 -9.32
N PHE A 379 7.41 -7.83 -8.91
CA PHE A 379 7.95 -9.02 -8.25
C PHE A 379 8.75 -8.60 -7.02
N LEU A 380 8.33 -9.04 -5.83
CA LEU A 380 9.03 -8.77 -4.58
C LEU A 380 9.49 -10.06 -3.87
N ALA A 381 10.59 -9.97 -3.14
CA ALA A 381 11.11 -11.08 -2.33
C ALA A 381 11.87 -10.57 -1.09
N GLU A 382 11.49 -11.08 0.09
CA GLU A 382 11.99 -10.69 1.41
C GLU A 382 12.65 -11.90 2.14
N PRO A 383 13.85 -12.33 1.69
CA PRO A 383 14.58 -13.42 2.33
C PRO A 383 15.09 -13.03 3.73
N THR A 384 14.69 -13.79 4.75
CA THR A 384 15.20 -13.66 6.13
C THR A 384 15.89 -14.96 6.59
N PHE A 385 17.07 -14.84 7.19
CA PHE A 385 17.82 -15.93 7.81
C PHE A 385 18.16 -15.60 9.26
N LYS A 386 17.79 -16.47 10.22
CA LYS A 386 17.89 -16.20 11.66
C LYS A 386 18.53 -17.37 12.42
N VAL A 387 19.71 -17.15 12.99
CA VAL A 387 20.44 -18.16 13.79
C VAL A 387 21.04 -17.53 15.04
N ALA A 388 20.62 -18.04 16.20
CA ALA A 388 21.05 -17.57 17.53
C ALA A 388 20.84 -16.05 17.71
N ASN A 389 21.93 -15.27 17.67
CA ASN A 389 21.92 -13.81 17.83
C ASN A 389 22.26 -13.05 16.53
N VAL A 390 22.28 -13.74 15.38
CA VAL A 390 22.49 -13.15 14.06
C VAL A 390 21.22 -13.30 13.24
N THR A 391 20.77 -12.20 12.64
CA THR A 391 19.75 -12.16 11.59
C THR A 391 20.39 -11.60 10.33
N VAL A 392 20.06 -12.15 9.17
CA VAL A 392 20.30 -11.51 7.88
C VAL A 392 18.93 -11.30 7.24
N LYS A 393 18.61 -10.04 6.90
CA LYS A 393 17.47 -9.69 6.05
C LYS A 393 17.97 -9.37 4.64
N GLY A 394 17.07 -9.38 3.68
CA GLY A 394 17.23 -8.69 2.42
C GLY A 394 15.88 -8.47 1.76
N GLY A 395 15.89 -7.64 0.73
CA GLY A 395 14.74 -7.38 -0.13
C GLY A 395 15.19 -7.35 -1.59
N PHE A 396 14.27 -7.66 -2.48
CA PHE A 396 14.40 -7.47 -3.92
C PHE A 396 13.04 -7.05 -4.47
N PHE A 397 13.04 -6.07 -5.36
CA PHE A 397 11.90 -5.58 -6.12
C PHE A 397 12.30 -5.53 -7.59
N TYR A 398 11.38 -5.89 -8.49
CA TYR A 398 11.54 -5.70 -9.93
C TYR A 398 10.18 -5.47 -10.60
N ALA A 399 10.06 -4.43 -11.43
CA ALA A 399 8.89 -4.16 -12.26
C ALA A 399 9.15 -4.50 -13.74
N MET A 400 8.11 -4.92 -14.45
CA MET A 400 8.06 -5.02 -15.91
C MET A 400 6.87 -4.21 -16.40
N PHE A 401 7.14 -3.08 -17.04
CA PHE A 401 6.15 -2.29 -17.77
C PHE A 401 5.96 -2.86 -19.19
N ASP A 402 4.87 -2.51 -19.87
CA ASP A 402 4.72 -2.80 -21.31
C ASP A 402 5.52 -1.80 -22.16
N ASP A 403 6.28 -2.29 -23.15
CA ASP A 403 7.11 -1.49 -24.06
C ASP A 403 6.29 -0.44 -24.85
N ASP A 404 5.04 -0.77 -25.21
CA ASP A 404 4.18 0.05 -26.07
C ASP A 404 3.16 0.88 -25.24
N ALA A 405 2.85 0.49 -23.99
CA ALA A 405 1.89 1.15 -23.10
C ALA A 405 2.24 1.05 -21.59
N PRO A 406 3.32 1.72 -21.12
CA PRO A 406 3.81 1.59 -19.75
C PRO A 406 2.98 2.37 -18.73
N THR A 407 2.31 1.67 -17.81
CA THR A 407 1.53 2.30 -16.74
C THR A 407 2.44 2.75 -15.59
N VAL A 408 2.49 4.07 -15.35
CA VAL A 408 3.23 4.68 -14.22
C VAL A 408 2.26 4.95 -13.06
N HIS A 409 2.16 3.99 -12.14
CA HIS A 409 1.23 3.99 -11.01
C HIS A 409 1.67 4.90 -9.83
N GLY A 410 2.12 6.12 -10.12
CA GLY A 410 2.49 7.10 -9.09
C GLY A 410 3.56 6.59 -8.12
N THR A 411 3.21 6.44 -6.84
CA THR A 411 4.09 5.93 -5.78
C THR A 411 4.09 4.40 -5.62
N GLU A 412 3.12 3.69 -6.23
CA GLU A 412 3.04 2.22 -6.14
C GLU A 412 4.33 1.57 -6.67
N ILE A 413 4.91 2.12 -7.74
CA ILE A 413 6.13 1.61 -8.37
C ILE A 413 7.12 2.80 -8.50
N PRO A 414 8.00 2.99 -7.51
CA PRO A 414 8.89 4.15 -7.47
C PRO A 414 10.13 4.01 -8.37
N GLU A 415 10.47 2.80 -8.82
CA GLU A 415 11.57 2.52 -9.76
C GLU A 415 11.43 1.12 -10.37
N TYR A 416 12.21 0.78 -11.41
CA TYR A 416 12.12 -0.53 -12.07
C TYR A 416 12.81 -1.66 -11.30
N MET A 417 13.85 -1.40 -10.50
CA MET A 417 14.51 -2.42 -9.68
C MET A 417 15.11 -1.83 -8.39
N PHE A 418 14.86 -2.50 -7.28
CA PHE A 418 15.50 -2.24 -5.99
C PHE A 418 16.02 -3.55 -5.35
N ALA A 419 17.11 -3.48 -4.59
CA ALA A 419 17.57 -4.60 -3.77
C ALA A 419 18.28 -4.13 -2.50
N TYR A 420 18.01 -4.78 -1.36
CA TYR A 420 18.77 -4.54 -0.12
C TYR A 420 19.24 -5.82 0.57
N GLY A 421 20.25 -5.68 1.43
CA GLY A 421 20.69 -6.72 2.35
C GLY A 421 21.21 -6.13 3.65
N GLU A 422 20.75 -6.66 4.78
CA GLU A 422 21.18 -6.23 6.11
C GLU A 422 21.66 -7.41 6.96
N GLY A 423 22.86 -7.27 7.55
CA GLY A 423 23.38 -8.19 8.57
C GLY A 423 23.25 -7.59 9.97
N ILE A 424 22.38 -8.16 10.80
CA ILE A 424 22.07 -7.69 12.17
C ILE A 424 22.70 -8.63 13.21
N ILE A 425 23.42 -8.06 14.17
CA ILE A 425 23.96 -8.76 15.34
C ILE A 425 23.27 -8.23 16.61
N LYS A 426 22.49 -9.10 17.26
CA LYS A 426 21.87 -8.83 18.57
C LYS A 426 22.88 -9.10 19.69
N PHE A 427 23.00 -8.18 20.65
CA PHE A 427 23.92 -8.30 21.80
C PHE A 427 23.20 -8.64 23.10
N VAL A 428 22.06 -7.99 23.34
CA VAL A 428 21.13 -8.20 24.46
C VAL A 428 19.71 -7.97 23.96
N ASP A 429 18.68 -8.22 24.78
CA ASP A 429 17.31 -8.14 24.29
C ASP A 429 16.88 -6.77 23.77
N ALA A 430 17.37 -5.71 24.42
CA ALA A 430 17.12 -4.32 24.04
C ALA A 430 18.14 -3.69 23.08
N PHE A 431 19.09 -4.44 22.50
CA PHE A 431 20.14 -3.83 21.65
C PHE A 431 20.71 -4.75 20.56
N ALA A 432 20.68 -4.25 19.32
CA ALA A 432 21.33 -4.85 18.15
C ALA A 432 22.01 -3.78 17.26
N LEU A 433 23.00 -4.22 16.47
CA LEU A 433 23.65 -3.40 15.45
C LEU A 433 23.48 -4.08 14.08
N GLY A 434 22.94 -3.35 13.12
CA GLY A 434 22.85 -3.70 11.71
C GLY A 434 23.95 -3.06 10.88
N ALA A 435 24.35 -3.75 9.81
CA ALA A 435 25.09 -3.18 8.70
C ALA A 435 24.33 -3.50 7.41
N VAL A 436 23.98 -2.47 6.66
CA VAL A 436 23.05 -2.53 5.53
C VAL A 436 23.70 -2.02 4.25
N GLY A 437 23.25 -2.55 3.12
CA GLY A 437 23.48 -1.99 1.79
C GLY A 437 22.22 -2.11 0.94
N GLU A 438 21.89 -1.04 0.24
CA GLU A 438 20.70 -0.82 -0.58
C GLU A 438 21.16 -0.38 -1.99
N LEU A 439 20.55 -0.95 -3.02
CA LEU A 439 20.84 -0.73 -4.43
C LEU A 439 19.55 -0.27 -5.11
N HIS A 440 19.60 0.92 -5.67
CA HIS A 440 18.52 1.53 -6.44
C HIS A 440 18.97 1.77 -7.88
N THR A 441 17.98 1.85 -8.77
CA THR A 441 18.04 2.32 -10.16
C THR A 441 17.53 3.76 -10.34
N ASN A 442 16.71 4.25 -9.40
CA ASN A 442 16.12 5.59 -9.32
C ASN A 442 15.37 6.05 -10.58
N SER A 443 14.97 5.11 -11.44
CA SER A 443 14.25 5.37 -12.68
C SER A 443 13.27 4.23 -12.96
N LEU A 444 12.32 4.49 -13.87
CA LEU A 444 11.38 3.49 -14.40
C LEU A 444 11.84 2.93 -15.77
N ASP A 445 12.88 3.53 -16.37
CA ASP A 445 13.44 3.18 -17.68
C ASP A 445 14.73 2.34 -17.53
N ASP A 446 14.78 1.14 -18.15
CA ASP A 446 15.93 0.23 -18.06
C ASP A 446 17.08 0.55 -19.04
N ASP A 447 16.88 1.48 -19.98
CA ASP A 447 17.94 2.08 -20.82
C ASP A 447 18.60 3.30 -20.12
N THR A 448 18.12 3.73 -18.92
CA THR A 448 18.62 4.87 -18.13
C THR A 448 19.53 4.43 -16.97
N ASP A 449 20.69 5.08 -16.80
CA ASP A 449 21.79 4.68 -15.89
C ASP A 449 21.93 5.60 -14.66
N LEU A 450 20.88 5.67 -13.84
CA LEU A 450 20.74 6.57 -12.66
C LEU A 450 20.79 5.83 -11.31
N GLY A 451 21.56 4.75 -11.19
CA GLY A 451 21.59 3.96 -9.96
C GLY A 451 22.17 4.69 -8.72
N THR A 452 21.88 4.19 -7.53
CA THR A 452 22.61 4.52 -6.29
C THR A 452 22.95 3.28 -5.48
N LEU A 453 24.06 3.35 -4.74
CA LEU A 453 24.42 2.41 -3.70
C LEU A 453 24.42 3.15 -2.35
N GLU A 454 23.40 2.92 -1.54
CA GLU A 454 23.35 3.40 -0.16
C GLU A 454 23.90 2.30 0.76
N PHE A 455 24.74 2.66 1.73
CA PHE A 455 25.28 1.69 2.68
C PHE A 455 25.70 2.33 4.00
N GLY A 456 25.61 1.57 5.09
CA GLY A 456 25.87 2.15 6.40
C GLY A 456 25.60 1.21 7.57
N ALA A 457 25.31 1.83 8.72
CA ALA A 457 25.02 1.14 9.96
C ALA A 457 23.68 1.59 10.53
N ARG A 458 22.89 0.63 11.00
CA ARG A 458 21.63 0.81 11.72
C ARG A 458 21.81 0.33 13.17
N LEU A 459 21.18 1.00 14.12
CA LEU A 459 21.28 0.71 15.55
C LEU A 459 19.87 0.57 16.11
N TYR A 460 19.55 -0.61 16.63
CA TYR A 460 18.23 -0.97 17.14
C TYR A 460 18.25 -0.97 18.67
N PHE A 461 17.36 -0.18 19.28
CA PHE A 461 17.27 -0.01 20.72
C PHE A 461 15.81 -0.07 21.21
N ASN A 462 15.43 -1.23 21.74
CA ASN A 462 14.05 -1.53 22.13
C ASN A 462 14.04 -1.78 23.66
N PRO A 463 14.05 -0.72 24.50
CA PRO A 463 14.35 -0.83 25.94
C PRO A 463 13.22 -1.45 26.77
N VAL A 464 11.99 -1.42 26.27
CA VAL A 464 10.77 -1.98 26.87
C VAL A 464 9.86 -2.48 25.74
N ASP A 465 8.93 -3.37 26.06
CA ASP A 465 7.87 -3.78 25.12
C ASP A 465 7.05 -2.54 24.69
N GLY A 466 6.79 -2.38 23.39
CA GLY A 466 6.03 -1.25 22.84
C GLY A 466 6.81 0.05 22.65
N LEU A 467 8.15 0.03 22.67
CA LEU A 467 9.01 1.16 22.28
C LEU A 467 10.19 0.66 21.46
N GLU A 468 10.26 1.07 20.20
CA GLU A 468 11.31 0.73 19.23
C GLU A 468 12.02 2.03 18.81
N VAL A 469 13.36 2.00 18.72
CA VAL A 469 14.17 3.14 18.28
C VAL A 469 15.23 2.65 17.31
N THR A 470 15.20 3.18 16.08
CA THR A 470 16.20 2.89 15.05
C THR A 470 17.02 4.15 14.79
N GLY A 471 18.33 4.10 15.01
CA GLY A 471 19.25 5.17 14.66
C GLY A 471 20.20 4.75 13.55
N PHE A 472 20.35 5.54 12.50
CA PHE A 472 21.15 5.16 11.34
C PHE A 472 22.12 6.24 10.84
N ALA A 473 23.15 5.78 10.13
CA ALA A 473 24.07 6.62 9.37
C ALA A 473 24.48 5.90 8.09
N MET A 474 24.12 6.49 6.95
CA MET A 474 24.27 5.95 5.59
C MET A 474 25.12 6.88 4.73
N ALA A 475 25.90 6.30 3.82
CA ALA A 475 26.53 6.99 2.70
C ALA A 475 25.85 6.58 1.40
N ILE A 476 25.51 7.58 0.58
CA ILE A 476 24.82 7.43 -0.71
C ILE A 476 25.84 7.71 -1.80
N LEU A 477 26.07 6.71 -2.66
CA LEU A 477 26.92 6.85 -3.84
C LEU A 477 26.05 6.82 -5.11
N PRO A 478 25.94 7.93 -5.84
CA PRO A 478 25.51 7.92 -7.24
C PRO A 478 26.33 6.94 -8.07
N MET A 479 25.67 6.24 -8.99
CA MET A 479 26.24 5.26 -9.89
C MET A 479 25.61 5.39 -11.28
N GLY A 480 26.41 5.13 -12.31
CA GLY A 480 25.99 5.25 -13.70
C GLY A 480 26.34 6.61 -14.30
N ASP A 481 26.47 6.63 -15.63
CA ASP A 481 26.99 7.79 -16.38
C ASP A 481 25.92 8.91 -16.56
N ASP A 482 24.68 8.70 -16.12
CA ASP A 482 23.56 9.59 -16.45
C ASP A 482 23.38 10.76 -15.46
N TRP A 483 23.88 10.64 -14.23
CA TRP A 483 23.90 11.74 -13.25
C TRP A 483 24.69 12.97 -13.73
N GLU A 484 25.69 12.78 -14.61
CA GLU A 484 26.44 13.89 -15.25
C GLU A 484 25.66 14.58 -16.39
N LYS A 485 24.48 14.09 -16.80
CA LYS A 485 23.71 14.62 -17.94
C LYS A 485 22.82 15.81 -17.53
N ILE A 486 22.81 16.86 -18.36
CA ILE A 486 21.83 17.95 -18.24
C ILE A 486 20.45 17.42 -18.66
N GLY A 487 19.46 17.48 -17.77
CA GLY A 487 18.10 16.98 -18.03
C GLY A 487 17.82 15.57 -17.48
N HIS A 488 18.72 14.97 -16.70
CA HIS A 488 18.48 13.69 -16.03
C HIS A 488 17.36 13.76 -14.99
N GLU A 489 17.08 14.96 -14.47
CA GLU A 489 16.02 15.25 -13.49
C GLU A 489 14.60 14.89 -14.01
N ALA A 490 14.45 14.70 -15.33
CA ALA A 490 13.22 14.25 -15.98
C ALA A 490 13.09 12.71 -16.12
N ALA A 491 14.11 11.95 -15.73
CA ALA A 491 14.15 10.49 -15.74
C ALA A 491 14.37 9.88 -14.34
N VAL A 492 14.63 10.71 -13.32
CA VAL A 492 14.59 10.30 -11.90
C VAL A 492 13.14 10.08 -11.47
N SER A 493 12.85 8.93 -10.86
CA SER A 493 11.53 8.60 -10.29
C SER A 493 11.50 8.55 -8.75
N THR A 494 12.66 8.64 -8.08
CA THR A 494 12.81 8.60 -6.62
C THR A 494 13.29 9.96 -6.05
N GLU A 495 14.49 10.04 -5.47
CA GLU A 495 15.14 11.29 -5.02
C GLU A 495 16.29 11.62 -5.98
N ASP A 496 16.32 12.86 -6.50
CA ASP A 496 17.50 13.36 -7.23
C ASP A 496 18.64 13.59 -6.24
N TYR A 497 19.67 12.75 -6.33
CA TYR A 497 20.88 12.80 -5.51
C TYR A 497 22.06 13.55 -6.17
N GLY A 498 21.98 13.86 -7.47
CA GLY A 498 23.07 14.44 -8.27
C GLY A 498 24.31 13.54 -8.43
N GLU A 499 25.42 14.13 -8.90
CA GLU A 499 26.69 13.43 -9.19
C GLU A 499 27.59 13.18 -7.96
N ASP A 500 27.26 13.73 -6.79
CA ASP A 500 28.16 13.84 -5.62
C ASP A 500 27.72 12.93 -4.45
N MET A 501 28.68 12.34 -3.72
CA MET A 501 28.38 11.45 -2.58
C MET A 501 27.66 12.20 -1.45
N SER A 502 26.45 11.75 -1.10
CA SER A 502 25.67 12.31 0.02
C SER A 502 25.76 11.44 1.28
N LEU A 503 25.45 12.02 2.45
CA LEU A 503 25.34 11.29 3.72
C LEU A 503 23.97 11.53 4.34
N LYS A 504 23.27 10.45 4.71
CA LYS A 504 21.93 10.46 5.29
C LYS A 504 22.00 9.91 6.72
N PHE A 505 21.42 10.63 7.66
CA PHE A 505 21.37 10.26 9.08
C PHE A 505 19.92 10.34 9.55
N GLY A 506 19.54 9.48 10.49
CA GLY A 506 18.22 9.57 11.09
C GLY A 506 18.13 8.91 12.46
N VAL A 507 17.08 9.28 13.18
CA VAL A 507 16.54 8.53 14.29
C VAL A 507 15.03 8.43 14.06
N GLU A 508 14.57 7.20 13.84
CA GLU A 508 13.16 6.82 13.84
C GLU A 508 12.77 6.42 15.28
N THR A 509 11.55 6.71 15.72
CA THR A 509 11.07 6.25 17.04
C THR A 509 9.58 5.95 17.04
N VAL A 510 9.27 4.68 17.27
CA VAL A 510 7.91 4.12 17.27
C VAL A 510 7.53 3.71 18.68
N PHE A 511 6.32 4.07 19.13
CA PHE A 511 5.73 3.49 20.33
C PHE A 511 4.27 3.08 20.15
N SER A 512 3.92 1.91 20.67
CA SER A 512 2.60 1.29 20.54
C SER A 512 1.96 1.08 21.92
N PHE A 513 0.63 1.15 22.02
CA PHE A 513 -0.10 1.21 23.31
C PHE A 513 -1.39 0.40 23.38
#